data_AF-A0A2M7Z3Z5-F1
#
_entry.id   AF-A0A2M7Z3Z5-F1
#
_cell.length_a   1.000
_cell.length_b   1.000
_cell.length_c   1.000
_cell.angle_alpha   90.00
_cell.angle_beta   90.00
_cell.angle_gamma   90.00
#
_symmetry.space_group_name_H-M   'P 1'
#
loop_
_entity.id
_entity.type
_entity.pdbx_description
1 polymer ?
#
loop_
_entity_poly.entity_id
_entity_poly.type
_entity_poly.pdbx_seq_one_letter_code
_entity_poly.pdbx_strand_id
1 'polypeptide(L)'
;MKIRESKNLVYQHLPLARGEVTNRIELSKCLLESFNLIDDSIELHFKNGREAAIRAKNLQGERELDLIVEKLEHFLDKSYEDILDMDI
;
A
#
# COMPACT_ATOMS: atom_id res chain seq x y z
N MET A 1 8.60 -7.71 -10.56
CA MET A 1 9.02 -6.28 -10.44
C MET A 1 8.46 -5.79 -9.12
N LYS A 2 9.11 -4.93 -8.33
CA LYS A 2 8.50 -4.51 -7.05
C LYS A 2 7.54 -3.33 -7.22
N ILE A 3 6.57 -3.17 -6.30
CA ILE A 3 5.68 -1.99 -6.28
C ILE A 3 6.51 -0.70 -6.28
N ARG A 4 7.54 -0.62 -5.43
CA ARG A 4 8.39 0.57 -5.33
C ARG A 4 9.24 0.86 -6.57
N GLU A 5 9.39 -0.13 -7.46
CA GLU A 5 10.13 -0.03 -8.72
C GLU A 5 9.21 0.28 -9.90
N SER A 6 7.89 0.12 -9.73
CA SER A 6 6.94 0.39 -10.80
C SER A 6 6.94 1.86 -11.19
N LYS A 7 7.05 2.11 -12.49
CA LYS A 7 6.87 3.43 -13.08
C LYS A 7 5.40 3.79 -13.24
N ASN A 8 4.51 2.81 -13.22
CA ASN A 8 3.07 2.94 -13.45
C ASN A 8 2.27 3.18 -12.17
N LEU A 9 2.90 3.01 -10.99
CA LEU A 9 2.27 3.21 -9.69
C LEU A 9 2.80 4.46 -8.98
N VAL A 10 1.95 5.04 -8.12
CA VAL A 10 2.31 6.01 -7.08
C VAL A 10 1.94 5.38 -5.74
N TYR A 11 2.84 5.40 -4.77
CA TYR A 11 2.53 4.98 -3.41
C TYR A 11 2.92 6.08 -2.42
N GLN A 12 2.26 6.10 -1.27
CA GLN A 12 2.64 7.01 -0.20
C GLN A 12 3.89 6.51 0.49
N HIS A 13 4.97 7.30 0.53
CA HIS A 13 6.21 6.90 1.21
C HIS A 13 6.05 6.68 2.72
N LEU A 14 5.05 7.29 3.35
CA LEU A 14 4.75 7.17 4.77
C LEU A 14 3.24 7.04 5.00
N PRO A 15 2.77 6.02 5.75
CA PRO A 15 1.38 5.92 6.16
C PRO A 15 0.96 7.08 7.06
N LEU A 16 -0.11 7.76 6.67
CA LEU A 16 -0.66 8.90 7.39
C LEU A 16 -1.49 8.41 8.58
N ALA A 17 -1.43 9.11 9.71
CA ALA A 17 -2.36 8.89 10.81
C ALA A 17 -3.65 9.67 10.50
N ARG A 18 -4.83 9.06 10.75
CA ARG A 18 -6.07 9.83 10.78
C ARG A 18 -5.97 10.90 11.89
N GLY A 19 -5.93 12.18 11.51
CA GLY A 19 -6.05 13.30 12.45
C GLY A 19 -4.78 13.99 12.98
N GLU A 20 -3.67 13.98 12.21
CA GLU A 20 -2.41 14.71 12.50
C GLU A 20 -1.69 14.36 13.81
N VAL A 21 -0.49 13.75 13.72
CA VAL A 21 0.80 14.28 14.24
C VAL A 21 1.91 13.49 13.53
N THR A 22 2.85 14.21 12.91
CA THR A 22 4.05 13.71 12.24
C THR A 22 5.09 13.17 13.21
N ASN A 23 4.80 12.05 13.88
CA ASN A 23 5.86 11.24 14.47
C ASN A 23 6.54 10.44 13.34
N ARG A 24 7.88 10.40 13.31
CA ARG A 24 8.62 9.52 12.39
C ARG A 24 8.13 8.08 12.61
N ILE A 25 7.61 7.44 11.56
CA ILE A 25 7.09 6.07 11.63
C ILE A 25 8.02 5.16 10.86
N GLU A 26 8.29 4.01 11.46
CA GLU A 26 8.95 2.90 10.78
C GLU A 26 7.89 2.11 10.01
N LEU A 27 8.10 1.93 8.70
CA LEU A 27 7.18 1.19 7.83
C LEU A 27 7.00 -0.27 8.29
N SER A 28 8.03 -0.84 8.90
CA SER A 28 8.03 -2.17 9.53
C SER A 28 7.01 -2.31 10.67
N LYS A 29 6.58 -1.19 11.29
CA LYS A 29 5.56 -1.17 12.37
C LYS A 29 4.13 -0.97 11.85
N CYS A 30 3.95 -0.77 10.55
CA CYS A 30 2.64 -0.64 9.91
C CYS A 30 2.19 -2.00 9.38
N LEU A 31 1.59 -2.82 10.25
CA LEU A 31 1.08 -4.15 9.88
C LEU A 31 -0.31 -4.04 9.25
N LEU A 32 -0.50 -4.65 8.09
CA LEU A 32 -1.75 -4.59 7.34
C LEU A 32 -2.87 -5.25 8.13
N GLU A 33 -3.96 -4.50 8.31
CA GLU A 33 -5.19 -4.97 8.93
C GLU A 33 -6.24 -5.29 7.87
N SER A 34 -6.43 -4.38 6.92
CA SER A 34 -7.38 -4.50 5.83
C SER A 34 -6.97 -3.62 4.66
N PHE A 35 -7.59 -3.82 3.50
CA PHE A 35 -7.39 -3.00 2.33
C PHE A 35 -8.69 -2.90 1.52
N ASN A 36 -8.82 -1.83 0.75
CA ASN A 36 -9.95 -1.59 -0.15
C ASN A 36 -9.43 -1.16 -1.51
N LEU A 37 -9.99 -1.74 -2.58
CA LEU A 37 -9.80 -1.22 -3.94
C LEU A 37 -10.91 -0.19 -4.20
N ILE A 38 -10.53 1.04 -4.51
CA ILE A 38 -11.41 2.16 -4.83
C ILE A 38 -10.91 2.79 -6.14
N ASP A 39 -11.68 2.59 -7.19
CA ASP A 39 -11.38 3.06 -8.55
C ASP A 39 -9.95 2.67 -8.99
N ASP A 40 -9.06 3.64 -9.15
CA ASP A 40 -7.66 3.49 -9.58
C ASP A 40 -6.68 3.45 -8.40
N SER A 41 -7.15 3.06 -7.21
CA SER A 41 -6.36 3.07 -5.99
C SER A 41 -6.67 1.95 -5.02
N ILE A 42 -5.65 1.50 -4.30
CA ILE A 42 -5.76 0.60 -3.16
C ILE A 42 -5.49 1.42 -1.90
N GLU A 43 -6.48 1.49 -1.02
CA GLU A 43 -6.33 2.01 0.33
C GLU A 43 -5.91 0.87 1.27
N LEU A 44 -4.82 1.07 2.00
CA LEU A 44 -4.27 0.13 2.97
C LEU A 44 -4.56 0.69 4.37
N HIS A 45 -5.17 -0.11 5.23
CA HIS A 45 -5.42 0.22 6.62
C HIS A 45 -4.54 -0.65 7.52
N PHE A 46 -3.81 -0.02 8.42
CA PHE A 46 -2.85 -0.69 9.31
C PHE A 46 -3.37 -0.72 10.74
N LYS A 47 -3.01 -1.78 11.48
CA LYS A 47 -3.44 -2.03 12.88
C LYS A 47 -3.10 -0.89 13.85
N ASN A 48 -2.13 -0.05 13.50
CA ASN A 48 -1.75 1.12 14.29
C ASN A 48 -2.61 2.37 13.99
N GLY A 49 -3.74 2.21 13.28
CA GLY A 49 -4.66 3.29 12.93
C GLY A 49 -4.17 4.19 11.80
N ARG A 50 -3.17 3.73 11.03
CA ARG A 50 -2.62 4.47 9.89
C ARG A 50 -3.15 3.96 8.58
N GLU A 51 -3.02 4.80 7.57
CA GLU A 51 -3.49 4.51 6.22
C GLU A 51 -2.43 4.87 5.20
N ALA A 52 -2.33 4.08 4.14
CA ALA A 52 -1.54 4.40 2.96
C ALA A 52 -2.37 4.14 1.70
N ALA A 53 -1.94 4.69 0.57
CA ALA A 53 -2.56 4.42 -0.71
C ALA A 53 -1.52 4.07 -1.76
N ILE A 54 -1.88 3.13 -2.64
CA ILE A 54 -1.17 2.80 -3.88
C ILE A 54 -2.12 3.13 -5.03
N ARG A 55 -1.68 3.92 -6.01
CA ARG A 55 -2.52 4.45 -7.09
C ARG A 55 -1.91 4.15 -8.45
N ALA A 56 -2.76 3.88 -9.44
CA ALA A 56 -2.35 3.77 -10.82
C ALA A 56 -2.11 5.16 -11.44
N LYS A 57 -1.12 5.27 -12.33
CA LYS A 57 -0.89 6.48 -13.15
C LYS A 57 -1.54 6.37 -14.54
N ASN A 58 -1.82 5.15 -14.98
CA ASN A 58 -2.26 4.82 -16.33
C ASN A 58 -2.91 3.43 -16.35
N LEU A 59 -3.48 3.03 -17.49
CA LEU A 59 -4.13 1.73 -17.69
C LEU A 59 -3.23 0.52 -17.37
N GLN A 60 -1.91 0.65 -17.53
CA GLN A 60 -1.00 -0.43 -17.15
C GLN A 60 -0.83 -0.52 -15.63
N GLY A 61 -0.88 0.62 -14.93
CA GLY A 61 -0.92 0.69 -13.48
C GLY A 61 -2.19 0.07 -12.90
N GLU A 62 -3.35 0.24 -13.55
CA GLU A 62 -4.60 -0.41 -13.12
C GLU A 62 -4.47 -1.94 -13.13
N ARG A 63 -3.85 -2.50 -14.18
CA ARG A 63 -3.55 -3.95 -14.24
C ARG A 63 -2.58 -4.39 -13.15
N GLU A 64 -1.61 -3.54 -12.79
CA GLU A 64 -0.71 -3.82 -11.69
C GLU A 64 -1.44 -3.77 -10.34
N LEU A 65 -2.43 -2.89 -10.15
CA LEU A 65 -3.27 -2.88 -8.96
C LEU A 65 -4.07 -4.17 -8.81
N ASP A 66 -4.65 -4.70 -9.90
CA ASP A 66 -5.37 -5.99 -9.86
C ASP A 66 -4.48 -7.12 -9.31
N LEU A 67 -3.23 -7.18 -9.79
CA LEU A 67 -2.24 -8.16 -9.30
C LEU A 67 -1.85 -7.95 -7.83
N ILE A 68 -1.79 -6.70 -7.39
CA ILE A 68 -1.51 -6.36 -5.99
C ILE A 68 -2.68 -6.82 -5.10
N VAL A 69 -3.92 -6.56 -5.52
CA VAL A 69 -5.13 -6.95 -4.78
C VAL A 69 -5.18 -8.46 -4.55
N GLU A 70 -4.95 -9.26 -5.59
CA GLU A 70 -4.91 -10.73 -5.48
C GLU A 70 -3.88 -11.21 -4.46
N LYS A 71 -2.71 -10.55 -4.40
CA LYS A 71 -1.64 -10.94 -3.47
C LYS A 71 -1.86 -10.38 -2.07
N LEU A 72 -2.51 -9.23 -1.91
CA LEU A 72 -2.74 -8.58 -0.62
C LEU A 72 -3.60 -9.44 0.33
N GLU A 73 -4.47 -10.30 -0.20
CA GLU A 73 -5.23 -11.29 0.58
C GLU A 73 -4.31 -12.20 1.43
N HIS A 74 -3.09 -12.46 0.96
CA HIS A 74 -2.09 -13.25 1.67
C HIS A 74 -1.11 -12.41 2.52
N PHE A 75 -1.26 -11.09 2.52
CA PHE A 75 -0.37 -10.14 3.18
C PHE A 75 -1.00 -9.48 4.42
N LEU A 76 -2.13 -10.00 4.92
CA LEU A 76 -2.60 -9.64 6.25
C LEU A 76 -1.48 -9.87 7.28
N ASP A 77 -1.33 -8.93 8.22
CA ASP A 77 -0.24 -8.89 9.20
C ASP A 77 1.18 -8.67 8.64
N LYS A 78 1.35 -8.44 7.33
CA LYS A 78 2.63 -8.02 6.76
C LYS A 78 2.83 -6.52 6.91
N SER A 79 4.10 -6.11 7.01
CA SER A 79 4.43 -4.70 7.15
C SER A 79 4.25 -3.94 5.85
N TYR A 80 4.10 -2.62 5.93
CA TYR A 80 4.03 -1.80 4.72
C TYR A 80 5.31 -1.90 3.88
N GLU A 81 6.47 -2.11 4.52
CA GLU A 81 7.72 -2.39 3.82
C GLU A 81 7.64 -3.70 3.01
N ASP A 82 7.11 -4.78 3.60
CA ASP A 82 6.90 -6.05 2.89
C ASP A 82 5.96 -5.89 1.69
N ILE A 83 4.91 -5.07 1.83
CA ILE A 83 3.96 -4.78 0.75
C ILE A 83 4.67 -4.04 -0.39
N LEU A 84 5.41 -2.97 -0.09
CA LEU A 84 6.16 -2.22 -1.11
C LEU A 84 7.25 -3.07 -1.79
N ASP A 85 7.70 -4.12 -1.10
CA ASP A 85 8.71 -5.07 -1.54
C ASP A 85 8.16 -6.24 -2.35
N MET A 86 6.84 -6.39 -2.41
CA MET A 86 6.21 -7.51 -3.08
C MET A 86 6.44 -7.44 -4.58
N ASP A 87 6.55 -8.63 -5.19
CA ASP A 87 6.57 -8.73 -6.64
C ASP A 87 5.18 -8.52 -7.22
N ILE A 88 5.14 -7.77 -8.32
CA ILE A 88 4.06 -7.59 -9.29
C ILE A 88 4.53 -8.11 -10.65
#